data_AF-A0A2G5K8W4-F1
#
_entry.id   AF-A0A2G5K8W4-F1
#
_cell.length_a   1.000
_cell.length_b   1.000
_cell.length_c   1.000
_cell.angle_alpha   90.00
_cell.angle_beta   90.00
_cell.angle_gamma   90.00
#
_symmetry.space_group_name_H-M   'P 1'
#
loop_
_entity.id
_entity.type
_entity.pdbx_description
1 polymer ?
#
loop_
_entity_poly.entity_id
_entity_poly.type
_entity_poly.pdbx_seq_one_letter_code
_entity_poly.pdbx_strand_id
1 'polypeptide(L)'
;MLTDTKARKCKTGDKPVSVGGVPGLRFEPSSQNGKAKFTLRFVSPETRKRRDMGLGTYPHISIAQARAKALQYKALIEDGIDPIDQRARDARIQEQENNIPTFATACEKVFADISPAFKNNKHKQQWINTLRSYAIPKIGNVTVDQLRIADFADALRPIWLTKPETASRLKQRCERVMLWCIAQGYIEHNPVSSVSALLPKQPKKRDRVQHFPAVAWRDLPSAAKQLFQADNMTCGKQALLFLILTAARSGEVRGATWDEIDLPNNVWSIPAHRTKTGKPHNVPLSAPALNLLKHRKPFAHEGPWVFSKSGRSPLSDMTLSKILRDAKIASDTAQRFATVHGFRSSFRDWASENGYARDLAERALAHAIKSETESAYHRTDLLEQRRDMMENWGSFLFAGEHHHSE
;
A
#
# COMPACT_ATOMS: atom_id res chain seq x y z
N MET A 1 -53.65 13.23 41.92
CA MET A 1 -52.18 13.06 41.72
C MET A 1 -51.67 11.91 42.57
N LEU A 2 -50.64 11.19 42.10
CA LEU A 2 -49.99 10.12 42.87
C LEU A 2 -49.20 10.71 44.06
N THR A 3 -49.32 10.10 45.24
CA THR A 3 -48.59 10.47 46.46
C THR A 3 -47.56 9.41 46.82
N ASP A 4 -46.52 9.77 47.57
CA ASP A 4 -45.45 8.84 47.98
C ASP A 4 -46.03 7.66 48.79
N THR A 5 -46.97 7.94 49.70
CA THR A 5 -47.67 6.91 50.48
C THR A 5 -48.39 5.88 49.61
N LYS A 6 -48.99 6.31 48.48
CA LYS A 6 -49.63 5.40 47.53
C LYS A 6 -48.60 4.65 46.68
N ALA A 7 -47.50 5.31 46.29
CA ALA A 7 -46.43 4.69 45.52
C ALA A 7 -45.71 3.58 46.31
N ARG A 8 -45.42 3.77 47.60
CA ARG A 8 -44.82 2.72 48.46
C ARG A 8 -45.71 1.49 48.61
N LYS A 9 -47.02 1.67 48.57
CA LYS A 9 -48.02 0.60 48.74
C LYS A 9 -48.36 -0.13 47.44
N CYS A 10 -47.69 0.19 46.33
CA CYS A 10 -47.95 -0.48 45.05
C CYS A 10 -47.56 -1.96 45.13
N LYS A 11 -48.41 -2.83 44.58
CA LYS A 11 -48.20 -4.27 44.53
C LYS A 11 -47.84 -4.72 43.13
N THR A 12 -47.15 -5.85 43.05
CA THR A 12 -46.91 -6.55 41.79
C THR A 12 -48.25 -6.89 41.13
N GLY A 13 -48.42 -6.54 39.85
CA GLY A 13 -49.65 -6.78 39.08
C GLY A 13 -50.67 -5.63 39.11
N ASP A 14 -50.42 -4.58 39.89
CA ASP A 14 -51.25 -3.37 39.85
C ASP A 14 -51.22 -2.72 38.46
N LYS A 15 -52.37 -2.22 38.01
CA LYS A 15 -52.47 -1.51 36.72
C LYS A 15 -51.65 -0.22 36.77
N PRO A 16 -51.01 0.21 35.67
CA PRO A 16 -50.26 1.45 35.70
C PRO A 16 -51.16 2.65 35.90
N VAL A 17 -50.73 3.56 36.76
CA VAL A 17 -51.49 4.75 37.16
C VAL A 17 -50.87 6.02 36.61
N SER A 18 -51.68 7.04 36.35
CA SER A 18 -51.15 8.36 36.02
C SER A 18 -50.55 9.01 37.28
N VAL A 19 -49.35 9.57 37.14
CA VAL A 19 -48.67 10.26 38.24
C VAL A 19 -49.34 11.61 38.56
N GLY A 20 -49.99 12.21 37.56
CA GLY A 20 -50.56 13.55 37.61
C GLY A 20 -49.50 14.66 37.62
N GLY A 21 -49.89 15.86 37.20
CA GLY A 21 -49.02 17.02 37.02
C GLY A 21 -48.45 17.16 35.61
N VAL A 22 -48.06 16.05 34.95
CA VAL A 22 -47.57 16.05 33.57
C VAL A 22 -48.39 15.07 32.72
N PRO A 23 -49.03 15.50 31.63
CA PRO A 23 -49.78 14.61 30.74
C PRO A 23 -48.89 13.51 30.16
N GLY A 24 -49.37 12.26 30.20
CA GLY A 24 -48.64 11.10 29.69
C GLY A 24 -47.64 10.49 30.68
N LEU A 25 -47.37 11.11 31.84
CA LEU A 25 -46.51 10.52 32.87
C LEU A 25 -47.25 9.43 33.65
N ARG A 26 -46.71 8.21 33.61
CA ARG A 26 -47.26 7.01 34.24
C ARG A 26 -46.29 6.41 35.24
N PHE A 27 -46.87 5.74 36.23
CA PHE A 27 -46.20 4.92 37.22
C PHE A 27 -46.60 3.47 36.95
N GLU A 28 -45.62 2.65 36.57
CA GLU A 28 -45.77 1.27 36.17
C GLU A 28 -45.18 0.35 37.25
N PRO A 29 -46.02 -0.30 38.08
CA PRO A 29 -45.56 -1.24 39.10
C PRO A 29 -44.67 -2.33 38.51
N SER A 30 -43.57 -2.63 39.20
CA SER A 30 -42.61 -3.66 38.79
C SER A 30 -43.01 -5.06 39.30
N SER A 31 -42.16 -6.06 39.07
CA SER A 31 -42.29 -7.40 39.63
C SER A 31 -42.07 -7.46 41.16
N GLN A 32 -41.62 -6.37 41.78
CA GLN A 32 -41.39 -6.25 43.22
C GLN A 32 -42.31 -5.19 43.83
N ASN A 33 -42.96 -5.54 44.94
CA ASN A 33 -43.79 -4.60 45.71
C ASN A 33 -42.99 -3.36 46.10
N GLY A 34 -43.63 -2.19 46.04
CA GLY A 34 -43.01 -0.90 46.35
C GLY A 34 -41.97 -0.40 45.34
N LYS A 35 -41.74 -1.11 44.22
CA LYS A 35 -40.90 -0.64 43.10
C LYS A 35 -41.72 -0.46 41.84
N ALA A 36 -41.39 0.58 41.08
CA ALA A 36 -42.07 0.89 39.82
C ALA A 36 -41.13 1.57 38.84
N LYS A 37 -41.51 1.58 37.57
CA LYS A 37 -40.88 2.39 36.52
C LYS A 37 -41.72 3.63 36.28
N PHE A 38 -41.06 4.76 36.08
CA PHE A 38 -41.71 5.94 35.53
C PHE A 38 -41.58 5.92 34.01
N THR A 39 -42.71 6.04 33.31
CA THR A 39 -42.76 6.10 31.85
C THR A 39 -43.48 7.37 31.41
N LEU A 40 -42.91 8.07 30.42
CA LEU A 40 -43.57 9.18 29.73
C LEU A 40 -44.10 8.66 28.40
N ARG A 41 -45.42 8.59 28.28
CA ARG A 41 -46.10 8.28 27.02
C ARG A 41 -46.30 9.55 26.21
N PHE A 42 -45.83 9.54 24.97
CA PHE A 42 -45.98 10.66 24.03
C PHE A 42 -46.18 10.18 22.60
N VAL A 43 -46.56 11.11 21.72
CA VAL A 43 -46.56 10.90 20.27
C VAL A 43 -45.33 11.60 19.74
N SER A 44 -44.48 10.87 19.04
CA SER A 44 -43.25 11.39 18.43
C SER A 44 -43.59 12.52 17.44
N PRO A 45 -43.01 13.72 17.57
CA PRO A 45 -43.21 14.78 16.59
C PRO A 45 -42.59 14.42 15.23
N GLU A 46 -41.51 13.63 15.22
CA GLU A 46 -40.80 13.19 14.02
C GLU A 46 -41.53 12.03 13.30
N THR A 47 -41.86 10.95 14.03
CA THR A 47 -42.40 9.72 13.42
C THR A 47 -43.93 9.61 13.47
N ARG A 48 -44.60 10.50 14.20
CA ARG A 48 -46.06 10.47 14.49
C ARG A 48 -46.56 9.19 15.18
N LYS A 49 -45.67 8.32 15.65
CA LYS A 49 -46.00 7.08 16.38
C LYS A 49 -46.03 7.31 17.89
N ARG A 50 -46.87 6.54 18.60
CA ARG A 50 -46.88 6.51 20.08
C ARG A 50 -45.63 5.81 20.60
N ARG A 51 -44.96 6.41 21.58
CA ARG A 51 -43.76 5.87 22.23
C ARG A 51 -43.84 6.08 23.75
N ASP A 52 -43.20 5.17 24.49
CA ASP A 52 -43.10 5.23 25.95
C ASP A 52 -41.60 5.36 26.33
N MET A 53 -41.24 6.47 26.98
CA MET A 53 -39.85 6.74 27.42
C MET A 53 -39.68 6.47 28.91
N GLY A 54 -38.72 5.63 29.28
CA GLY A 54 -38.37 5.38 30.68
C GLY A 54 -37.62 6.56 31.33
N LEU A 55 -38.12 7.01 32.49
CA LEU A 55 -37.54 8.13 33.26
C LEU A 55 -36.78 7.70 34.52
N GLY A 56 -36.75 6.39 34.79
CA GLY A 56 -36.08 5.76 35.93
C GLY A 56 -37.02 4.95 36.80
N THR A 57 -36.52 4.43 37.91
CA THR A 57 -37.24 3.52 38.82
C THR A 57 -37.49 4.17 40.18
N TYR A 58 -38.67 3.95 40.74
CA TYR A 58 -39.01 4.26 42.12
C TYR A 58 -38.47 3.15 43.05
N PRO A 59 -37.91 3.45 44.24
CA PRO A 59 -37.80 4.78 44.85
C PRO A 59 -36.53 5.57 44.49
N HIS A 60 -35.62 5.04 43.68
CA HIS A 60 -34.36 5.71 43.30
C HIS A 60 -34.60 7.09 42.65
N ILE A 61 -35.64 7.20 41.84
CA ILE A 61 -36.18 8.46 41.33
C ILE A 61 -37.45 8.76 42.12
N SER A 62 -37.52 9.93 42.73
CA SER A 62 -38.72 10.39 43.42
C SER A 62 -39.82 10.80 42.44
N ILE A 63 -41.07 10.84 42.90
CA ILE A 63 -42.20 11.32 42.08
C ILE A 63 -41.96 12.75 41.58
N ALA A 64 -41.37 13.60 42.41
CA ALA A 64 -41.03 14.98 42.04
C ALA A 64 -39.95 15.02 40.95
N GLN A 65 -38.89 14.23 41.07
CA GLN A 65 -37.85 14.12 40.05
C GLN A 65 -38.40 13.54 38.73
N ALA A 66 -39.31 12.57 38.80
CA ALA A 66 -39.97 12.02 37.61
C ALA A 66 -40.82 13.09 36.89
N ARG A 67 -41.54 13.95 37.63
CA ARG A 67 -42.26 15.10 37.06
C ARG A 67 -41.32 16.10 36.41
N ALA A 68 -40.23 16.47 37.06
CA ALA A 68 -39.24 17.40 36.52
C ALA A 68 -38.63 16.88 35.21
N LYS A 69 -38.20 15.60 35.18
CA LYS A 69 -37.71 14.94 33.96
C LYS A 69 -38.78 14.89 32.87
N ALA A 70 -40.02 14.57 33.22
CA ALA A 70 -41.11 14.52 32.26
C ALA A 70 -41.40 15.89 31.62
N LEU A 71 -41.32 16.98 32.40
CA LEU A 71 -41.45 18.34 31.89
C LEU A 71 -40.33 18.71 30.92
N GLN A 72 -39.07 18.38 31.25
CA GLN A 72 -37.92 18.59 30.36
C GLN A 72 -38.11 17.90 29.01
N TYR A 73 -38.51 16.62 29.01
CA TYR A 73 -38.74 15.90 27.76
C TYR A 73 -40.01 16.39 27.02
N LYS A 74 -40.99 16.94 27.74
CA LYS A 74 -42.16 17.57 27.12
C LYS A 74 -41.80 18.85 26.37
N ALA A 75 -40.92 19.68 26.93
CA ALA A 75 -40.40 20.85 26.24
C ALA A 75 -39.70 20.47 24.91
N LEU A 76 -38.86 19.42 24.93
CA LEU A 76 -38.23 18.91 23.69
C LEU A 76 -39.25 18.45 22.65
N ILE A 77 -40.35 17.81 23.07
CA ILE A 77 -41.43 17.39 22.17
C ILE A 77 -42.16 18.60 21.58
N GLU A 78 -42.37 19.66 22.36
CA GLU A 78 -42.95 20.93 21.92
C GLU A 78 -42.06 21.64 20.90
N ASP A 79 -40.74 21.55 21.07
CA ASP A 79 -39.73 22.01 20.11
C ASP A 79 -39.59 21.11 18.86
N GLY A 80 -40.42 20.06 18.75
CA GLY A 80 -40.45 19.16 17.60
C GLY A 80 -39.38 18.06 17.59
N ILE A 81 -38.67 17.85 18.70
CA ILE A 81 -37.60 16.87 18.84
C ILE A 81 -38.14 15.58 19.50
N ASP A 82 -37.82 14.39 18.97
CA ASP A 82 -38.12 13.13 19.65
C ASP A 82 -37.10 12.85 20.78
N PRO A 83 -37.51 12.83 22.07
CA PRO A 83 -36.59 12.64 23.20
C PRO A 83 -35.85 11.31 23.23
N ILE A 84 -36.44 10.23 22.69
CA ILE A 84 -35.81 8.91 22.67
C ILE A 84 -34.67 8.93 21.65
N ASP A 85 -34.93 9.52 20.49
CA ASP A 85 -33.93 9.56 19.42
C ASP A 85 -32.84 10.59 19.73
N GLN A 86 -33.16 11.70 20.41
CA GLN A 86 -32.16 12.64 20.93
C GLN A 86 -31.23 11.95 21.95
N ARG A 87 -31.79 11.23 22.94
CA ARG A 87 -30.96 10.49 23.91
C ARG A 87 -30.07 9.44 23.22
N ALA A 88 -30.56 8.78 22.17
CA ALA A 88 -29.77 7.84 21.39
C ALA A 88 -28.66 8.52 20.56
N ARG A 89 -28.94 9.71 20.00
CA ARG A 89 -27.93 10.56 19.34
C ARG A 89 -26.85 10.98 20.32
N ASP A 90 -27.21 11.52 21.47
CA ASP A 90 -26.28 11.98 22.51
C ASP A 90 -25.42 10.81 23.04
N ALA A 91 -26.01 9.63 23.23
CA ALA A 91 -25.26 8.44 23.64
C ALA A 91 -24.23 7.98 22.59
N ARG A 92 -24.58 8.04 21.29
CA ARG A 92 -23.65 7.73 20.21
C ARG A 92 -22.50 8.74 20.12
N ILE A 93 -22.80 10.03 20.33
CA ILE A 93 -21.79 11.09 20.37
C ILE A 93 -20.84 10.86 21.55
N GLN A 94 -21.36 10.57 22.75
CA GLN A 94 -20.51 10.26 23.91
C GLN A 94 -19.68 8.98 23.74
N GLU A 95 -20.21 7.96 23.07
CA GLU A 95 -19.46 6.73 22.79
C GLU A 95 -18.34 6.97 21.75
N GLN A 96 -18.56 7.88 20.79
CA GLN A 96 -17.53 8.33 19.85
C GLN A 96 -16.46 9.20 20.53
N GLU A 97 -16.86 10.14 21.40
CA GLU A 97 -15.94 10.99 22.17
C GLU A 97 -15.04 10.19 23.11
N ASN A 98 -15.58 9.15 23.76
CA ASN A 98 -14.80 8.31 24.69
C ASN A 98 -13.85 7.31 23.99
N ASN A 99 -13.89 7.19 22.66
CA ASN A 99 -13.16 6.15 21.92
C ASN A 99 -12.38 6.68 20.70
N ILE A 100 -11.99 7.95 20.72
CA ILE A 100 -11.14 8.53 19.67
C ILE A 100 -9.76 7.85 19.72
N PRO A 101 -9.33 7.15 18.65
CA PRO A 101 -8.07 6.41 18.67
C PRO A 101 -6.86 7.35 18.64
N THR A 102 -5.74 6.87 19.16
CA THR A 102 -4.43 7.49 18.90
C THR A 102 -4.04 7.35 17.41
N PHE A 103 -3.13 8.20 16.93
CA PHE A 103 -2.62 8.08 15.56
C PHE A 103 -2.01 6.70 15.28
N ALA A 104 -1.30 6.11 16.24
CA ALA A 104 -0.72 4.78 16.11
C ALA A 104 -1.82 3.72 15.96
N THR A 105 -2.85 3.75 16.79
CA THR A 105 -4.00 2.84 16.69
C THR A 105 -4.72 3.01 15.36
N ALA A 106 -4.93 4.25 14.90
CA ALA A 106 -5.53 4.52 13.60
C ALA A 106 -4.68 3.98 12.45
N CYS A 107 -3.36 4.13 12.50
CA CYS A 107 -2.43 3.56 11.51
C CYS A 107 -2.56 2.03 11.40
N GLU A 108 -2.63 1.33 12.53
CA GLU A 108 -2.76 -0.13 12.55
C GLU A 108 -4.13 -0.58 12.02
N LYS A 109 -5.24 0.10 12.39
CA LYS A 109 -6.58 -0.18 11.85
C LYS A 109 -6.63 0.01 10.33
N VAL A 110 -6.15 1.15 9.84
CA VAL A 110 -6.08 1.44 8.39
C VAL A 110 -5.20 0.43 7.67
N PHE A 111 -4.08 0.04 8.27
CA PHE A 111 -3.21 -0.98 7.69
C PHE A 111 -3.92 -2.34 7.61
N ALA A 112 -4.63 -2.75 8.65
CA ALA A 112 -5.40 -3.99 8.65
C ALA A 112 -6.43 -4.00 7.50
N ASP A 113 -7.13 -2.88 7.28
CA ASP A 113 -8.14 -2.74 6.21
C ASP A 113 -7.54 -2.82 4.80
N ILE A 114 -6.43 -2.12 4.55
CA ILE A 114 -5.86 -2.04 3.18
C ILE A 114 -4.88 -3.17 2.87
N SER A 115 -4.33 -3.84 3.89
CA SER A 115 -3.26 -4.81 3.67
C SER A 115 -3.65 -6.06 2.88
N PRO A 116 -4.90 -6.57 2.91
CA PRO A 116 -5.34 -7.69 2.08
C PRO A 116 -5.29 -7.36 0.58
N ALA A 117 -5.43 -6.09 0.20
CA ALA A 117 -5.39 -5.66 -1.21
C ALA A 117 -3.95 -5.62 -1.78
N PHE A 118 -2.91 -5.65 -0.94
CA PHE A 118 -1.54 -5.63 -1.41
C PHE A 118 -1.10 -7.00 -1.94
N LYS A 119 -0.88 -7.08 -3.26
CA LYS A 119 -0.32 -8.28 -3.92
C LYS A 119 1.15 -8.56 -3.54
N ASN A 120 1.90 -7.57 -3.07
CA ASN A 120 3.33 -7.67 -2.79
C ASN A 120 3.62 -7.44 -1.30
N ASN A 121 4.09 -8.49 -0.62
CA ASN A 121 4.43 -8.46 0.81
C ASN A 121 5.48 -7.40 1.17
N LYS A 122 6.46 -7.13 0.28
CA LYS A 122 7.46 -6.07 0.51
C LYS A 122 6.82 -4.69 0.49
N HIS A 123 5.87 -4.45 -0.41
CA HIS A 123 5.13 -3.19 -0.46
C HIS A 123 4.21 -3.04 0.76
N LYS A 124 3.52 -4.11 1.16
CA LYS A 124 2.72 -4.18 2.40
C LYS A 124 3.57 -3.79 3.60
N GLN A 125 4.72 -4.43 3.79
CA GLN A 125 5.61 -4.13 4.92
C GLN A 125 6.20 -2.71 4.84
N GLN A 126 6.58 -2.27 3.65
CA GLN A 126 7.10 -0.90 3.45
C GLN A 126 6.05 0.14 3.84
N TRP A 127 4.77 -0.12 3.60
CA TRP A 127 3.66 0.78 3.93
C TRP A 127 3.68 1.15 5.42
N ILE A 128 3.54 0.14 6.29
CA ILE A 128 3.46 0.33 7.74
C ILE A 128 4.82 0.72 8.33
N ASN A 129 5.93 0.15 7.87
CA ASN A 129 7.25 0.44 8.41
C ASN A 129 7.62 1.92 8.25
N THR A 130 7.21 2.59 7.18
CA THR A 130 7.53 4.02 7.03
C THR A 130 6.76 4.87 8.04
N LEU A 131 5.52 4.53 8.37
CA LEU A 131 4.78 5.20 9.45
C LEU A 131 5.45 4.93 10.80
N ARG A 132 5.80 3.67 11.09
CA ARG A 132 6.50 3.25 12.31
C ARG A 132 7.88 3.88 12.48
N SER A 133 8.61 4.13 11.38
CA SER A 133 9.94 4.72 11.44
C SER A 133 9.92 6.25 11.59
N TYR A 134 8.93 6.94 11.02
CA TYR A 134 9.01 8.40 10.87
C TYR A 134 7.88 9.18 11.54
N ALA A 135 6.64 8.68 11.56
CA ALA A 135 5.50 9.40 12.12
C ALA A 135 5.12 8.93 13.52
N ILE A 136 4.93 7.62 13.71
CA ILE A 136 4.48 7.04 15.00
C ILE A 136 5.39 7.43 16.18
N PRO A 137 6.73 7.45 16.06
CA PRO A 137 7.59 7.84 17.18
C PRO A 137 7.39 9.29 17.65
N LYS A 138 6.83 10.17 16.81
CA LYS A 138 6.63 11.58 17.12
C LYS A 138 5.20 11.91 17.52
N ILE A 139 4.23 11.38 16.77
CA ILE A 139 2.81 11.76 16.89
C ILE A 139 1.90 10.57 17.20
N GLY A 140 2.47 9.37 17.37
CA GLY A 140 1.72 8.12 17.49
C GLY A 140 0.80 8.04 18.71
N ASN A 141 1.18 8.65 19.83
CA ASN A 141 0.45 8.56 21.10
C ASN A 141 -0.63 9.65 21.26
N VAL A 142 -0.72 10.59 20.31
CA VAL A 142 -1.71 11.68 20.34
C VAL A 142 -3.00 11.19 19.68
N THR A 143 -4.15 11.56 20.25
CA THR A 143 -5.46 11.25 19.66
C THR A 143 -5.67 11.99 18.36
N VAL A 144 -6.36 11.38 17.40
CA VAL A 144 -6.42 11.90 16.02
C VAL A 144 -7.10 13.27 15.90
N ASP A 145 -7.99 13.61 16.84
CA ASP A 145 -8.69 14.89 16.98
C ASP A 145 -7.79 16.03 17.46
N GLN A 146 -6.71 15.71 18.18
CA GLN A 146 -5.77 16.71 18.71
C GLN A 146 -4.62 17.01 17.76
N LEU A 147 -4.44 16.21 16.70
CA LEU A 147 -3.35 16.37 15.74
C LEU A 147 -3.55 17.59 14.84
N ARG A 148 -2.54 18.46 14.81
CA ARG A 148 -2.51 19.68 14.01
C ARG A 148 -1.58 19.54 12.82
N ILE A 149 -1.69 20.48 11.89
CA ILE A 149 -0.84 20.57 10.69
C ILE A 149 0.65 20.58 11.08
N ALA A 150 1.01 21.29 12.17
CA ALA A 150 2.38 21.41 12.66
C ALA A 150 2.98 20.05 13.07
N ASP A 151 2.21 19.17 13.70
CA ASP A 151 2.69 17.86 14.16
C ASP A 151 3.16 16.99 12.98
N PHE A 152 2.38 17.00 11.89
CA PHE A 152 2.75 16.32 10.65
C PHE A 152 3.94 16.99 9.95
N ALA A 153 4.01 18.32 9.98
CA ALA A 153 5.14 19.05 9.41
C ALA A 153 6.44 18.66 10.14
N ASP A 154 6.43 18.57 11.46
CA ASP A 154 7.59 18.22 12.27
C ASP A 154 7.99 16.75 12.15
N ALA A 155 7.03 15.85 11.90
CA ALA A 155 7.32 14.47 11.51
C ALA A 155 8.01 14.38 10.14
N LEU A 156 7.60 15.20 9.17
CA LEU A 156 8.14 15.19 7.81
C LEU A 156 9.48 15.94 7.67
N ARG A 157 9.68 17.03 8.44
CA ARG A 157 10.79 17.97 8.31
C ARG A 157 12.18 17.32 8.21
N PRO A 158 12.56 16.34 9.05
CA PRO A 158 13.91 15.75 9.02
C PRO A 158 14.23 15.02 7.71
N ILE A 159 13.21 14.48 7.04
CA ILE A 159 13.36 13.71 5.80
C ILE A 159 12.93 14.49 4.55
N TRP A 160 12.31 15.67 4.73
CA TRP A 160 11.61 16.38 3.68
C TRP A 160 12.51 16.74 2.48
N LEU A 161 13.73 17.22 2.76
CA LEU A 161 14.71 17.58 1.74
C LEU A 161 15.78 16.49 1.53
N THR A 162 16.13 15.74 2.57
CA THR A 162 17.18 14.72 2.54
C THR A 162 16.72 13.40 1.90
N LYS A 163 15.45 13.02 2.08
CA LYS A 163 14.83 11.81 1.51
C LYS A 163 13.46 12.12 0.91
N PRO A 164 13.40 12.92 -0.17
CA PRO A 164 12.12 13.51 -0.59
C PRO A 164 11.05 12.53 -1.05
N GLU A 165 11.44 11.44 -1.73
CA GLU A 165 10.52 10.37 -2.13
C GLU A 165 9.92 9.67 -0.89
N THR A 166 10.75 9.39 0.12
CA THR A 166 10.30 8.81 1.39
C THR A 166 9.35 9.77 2.11
N ALA A 167 9.66 11.07 2.12
CA ALA A 167 8.82 12.09 2.73
C ALA A 167 7.46 12.23 2.01
N SER A 168 7.46 12.24 0.68
CA SER A 168 6.23 12.27 -0.12
C SER A 168 5.36 11.05 0.16
N ARG A 169 5.96 9.85 0.25
CA ARG A 169 5.24 8.62 0.59
C ARG A 169 4.71 8.64 2.02
N LEU A 170 5.47 9.17 2.97
CA LEU A 170 5.02 9.32 4.36
C LEU A 170 3.82 10.25 4.43
N LYS A 171 3.88 11.43 3.80
CA LYS A 171 2.76 12.37 3.73
C LYS A 171 1.51 11.69 3.18
N GLN A 172 1.60 11.02 2.03
CA GLN A 172 0.46 10.34 1.42
C GLN A 172 -0.17 9.29 2.34
N ARG A 173 0.64 8.60 3.14
CA ARG A 173 0.15 7.59 4.10
C ARG A 173 -0.50 8.22 5.31
N CYS A 174 0.10 9.27 5.88
CA CYS A 174 -0.54 10.06 6.94
C CYS A 174 -1.87 10.64 6.46
N GLU A 175 -1.90 11.18 5.24
CA GLU A 175 -3.10 11.73 4.61
C GLU A 175 -4.19 10.67 4.46
N ARG A 176 -3.84 9.45 4.03
CA ARG A 176 -4.77 8.31 3.95
C ARG A 176 -5.32 7.91 5.32
N VAL A 177 -4.49 7.91 6.36
CA VAL A 177 -4.93 7.60 7.73
C VAL A 177 -5.91 8.66 8.22
N MET A 178 -5.61 9.94 8.04
CA MET A 178 -6.50 11.02 8.45
C MET A 178 -7.80 11.07 7.62
N LEU A 179 -7.77 10.71 6.34
CA LEU A 179 -9.00 10.51 5.55
C LEU A 179 -9.88 9.40 6.10
N TRP A 180 -9.29 8.29 6.58
CA TRP A 180 -10.05 7.25 7.25
C TRP A 180 -10.65 7.76 8.56
N CYS A 181 -9.92 8.57 9.34
CA CYS A 181 -10.45 9.20 10.55
C CYS A 181 -11.66 10.11 10.27
N ILE A 182 -11.66 10.85 9.15
CA ILE A 182 -12.83 11.63 8.69
C ILE A 182 -14.00 10.71 8.41
N ALA A 183 -13.78 9.62 7.67
CA ALA A 183 -14.83 8.67 7.33
C ALA A 183 -15.46 7.98 8.56
N GLN A 184 -14.70 7.86 9.65
CA GLN A 184 -15.18 7.35 10.94
C GLN A 184 -15.87 8.43 11.81
N GLY A 185 -15.85 9.70 11.39
CA GLY A 185 -16.39 10.82 12.15
C GLY A 185 -15.54 11.26 13.34
N TYR A 186 -14.26 10.85 13.42
CA TYR A 186 -13.37 11.27 14.51
C TYR A 186 -12.87 12.70 14.36
N ILE A 187 -12.78 13.19 13.12
CA ILE A 187 -12.30 14.53 12.77
C ILE A 187 -13.09 15.06 11.57
N GLU A 188 -13.23 16.37 11.46
CA GLU A 188 -13.97 17.00 10.36
C GLU A 188 -13.08 17.34 9.15
N HIS A 189 -11.79 17.57 9.39
CA HIS A 189 -10.85 18.06 8.38
C HIS A 189 -9.54 17.28 8.41
N ASN A 190 -8.85 17.21 7.26
CA ASN A 190 -7.58 16.52 7.15
C ASN A 190 -6.42 17.49 7.38
N PRO A 191 -5.72 17.45 8.52
CA PRO A 191 -4.59 18.35 8.80
C PRO A 191 -3.38 18.13 7.87
N VAL A 192 -3.28 16.96 7.21
CA VAL A 192 -2.15 16.63 6.32
C VAL A 192 -2.26 17.31 4.96
N SER A 193 -3.47 17.67 4.54
CA SER A 193 -3.75 18.29 3.23
C SER A 193 -2.91 19.56 3.01
N SER A 194 -2.78 20.38 4.06
CA SER A 194 -2.11 21.68 4.03
C SER A 194 -0.67 21.65 4.58
N VAL A 195 -0.14 20.47 4.96
CA VAL A 195 1.19 20.36 5.59
C VAL A 195 2.32 20.93 4.72
N SER A 196 2.15 20.86 3.39
CA SER A 196 3.16 21.36 2.44
C SER A 196 3.33 22.88 2.51
N ALA A 197 2.36 23.63 3.06
CA ALA A 197 2.47 25.07 3.28
C ALA A 197 3.46 25.42 4.40
N LEU A 198 3.70 24.49 5.34
CA LEU A 198 4.65 24.66 6.44
C LEU A 198 6.05 24.12 6.13
N LEU A 199 6.25 23.58 4.92
CA LEU A 199 7.48 22.91 4.52
C LEU A 199 8.09 23.59 3.28
N PRO A 200 9.42 23.66 3.17
CA PRO A 200 10.05 24.30 2.02
C PRO A 200 9.70 23.55 0.73
N LYS A 201 9.66 24.28 -0.39
CA LYS A 201 9.34 23.67 -1.68
C LYS A 201 10.34 22.57 -2.02
N GLN A 202 9.82 21.38 -2.26
CA GLN A 202 10.60 20.26 -2.75
C GLN A 202 11.08 20.53 -4.19
N PRO A 203 12.37 20.27 -4.53
CA PRO A 203 12.80 20.24 -5.94
C PRO A 203 11.88 19.35 -6.79
N LYS A 204 11.63 19.72 -8.05
CA LYS A 204 10.67 18.97 -8.87
C LYS A 204 11.18 17.55 -9.06
N LYS A 205 10.26 16.60 -9.23
CA LYS A 205 10.61 15.18 -9.44
C LYS A 205 11.64 15.01 -10.56
N ARG A 206 11.48 15.72 -11.68
CA ARG A 206 12.41 15.71 -12.82
C ARG A 206 13.84 16.16 -12.42
N ASP A 207 13.94 17.15 -11.55
CA ASP A 207 15.23 17.70 -11.07
C ASP A 207 15.91 16.73 -10.09
N ARG A 208 15.21 15.67 -9.65
CA ARG A 208 15.68 14.61 -8.75
C ARG A 208 15.83 13.26 -9.43
N VAL A 209 15.38 13.09 -10.69
CA VAL A 209 15.55 11.84 -11.41
C VAL A 209 17.03 11.72 -11.75
N GLN A 210 17.77 11.04 -10.89
CA GLN A 210 19.05 10.49 -11.28
C GLN A 210 18.75 9.27 -12.14
N HIS A 211 19.08 9.35 -13.43
CA HIS A 211 19.12 8.17 -14.28
C HIS A 211 20.04 7.13 -13.63
N PHE A 212 19.65 5.86 -13.74
CA PHE A 212 20.47 4.74 -13.26
C PHE A 212 21.74 4.72 -14.11
N PRO A 213 22.93 4.93 -13.52
CA PRO A 213 24.16 4.95 -14.30
C PRO A 213 24.34 3.65 -15.06
N ALA A 214 24.67 3.78 -16.34
CA ALA A 214 24.77 2.68 -17.29
C ALA A 214 26.21 2.56 -17.79
N VAL A 215 26.59 1.38 -18.27
CA VAL A 215 27.82 1.27 -19.07
C VAL A 215 27.47 1.83 -20.45
N ALA A 216 28.28 2.74 -20.99
CA ALA A 216 28.09 3.17 -22.37
C ALA A 216 28.16 1.92 -23.26
N TRP A 217 27.21 1.74 -24.18
CA TRP A 217 27.07 0.45 -24.85
C TRP A 217 28.34 0.04 -25.60
N ARG A 218 29.12 1.01 -26.11
CA ARG A 218 30.43 0.79 -26.77
C ARG A 218 31.49 0.20 -25.84
N ASP A 219 31.43 0.52 -24.54
CA ASP A 219 32.37 0.01 -23.53
C ASP A 219 31.93 -1.34 -22.96
N LEU A 220 30.73 -1.80 -23.31
CA LEU A 220 30.13 -3.01 -22.75
C LEU A 220 30.96 -4.29 -23.02
N PRO A 221 31.58 -4.49 -24.20
CA PRO A 221 32.46 -5.64 -24.42
C PRO A 221 33.68 -5.64 -23.48
N SER A 222 34.25 -4.47 -23.19
CA SER A 222 35.35 -4.32 -22.23
C SER A 222 34.90 -4.65 -20.81
N ALA A 223 33.74 -4.12 -20.40
CA ALA A 223 33.15 -4.44 -19.10
C ALA A 223 32.80 -5.94 -18.98
N ALA A 224 32.34 -6.57 -20.07
CA ALA A 224 32.04 -7.99 -20.11
C ALA A 224 33.30 -8.84 -19.89
N LYS A 225 34.40 -8.50 -20.56
CA LYS A 225 35.71 -9.14 -20.38
C LYS A 225 36.21 -9.06 -18.94
N GLN A 226 35.97 -7.92 -18.27
CA GLN A 226 36.31 -7.76 -16.86
C GLN A 226 35.41 -8.59 -15.94
N LEU A 227 34.10 -8.66 -16.21
CA LEU A 227 33.13 -9.30 -15.33
C LEU A 227 33.07 -10.83 -15.46
N PHE A 228 33.24 -11.35 -16.68
CA PHE A 228 32.83 -12.69 -17.09
C PHE A 228 33.99 -13.61 -17.46
N GLN A 229 35.10 -13.50 -16.74
CA GLN A 229 36.24 -14.42 -16.88
C GLN A 229 35.86 -15.86 -16.47
N ALA A 230 36.31 -16.85 -17.24
CA ALA A 230 35.91 -18.25 -17.11
C ALA A 230 36.32 -18.88 -15.76
N ASP A 231 37.52 -18.55 -15.27
CA ASP A 231 38.10 -19.00 -14.00
C ASP A 231 37.37 -18.46 -12.76
N ASN A 232 36.55 -17.41 -12.92
CA ASN A 232 35.84 -16.73 -11.85
C ASN A 232 34.35 -16.57 -12.15
N MET A 233 33.72 -17.58 -12.75
CA MET A 233 32.32 -17.56 -13.16
C MET A 233 31.38 -18.10 -12.07
N THR A 234 31.02 -17.25 -11.10
CA THR A 234 30.03 -17.61 -10.07
C THR A 234 28.59 -17.64 -10.62
N CYS A 235 27.67 -18.37 -9.97
CA CYS A 235 26.23 -18.35 -10.30
C CYS A 235 25.65 -16.92 -10.35
N GLY A 236 26.13 -16.01 -9.50
CA GLY A 236 25.72 -14.61 -9.53
C GLY A 236 26.19 -13.88 -10.79
N LYS A 237 27.41 -14.13 -11.26
CA LYS A 237 27.94 -13.58 -12.52
C LYS A 237 27.22 -14.17 -13.73
N GLN A 238 26.92 -15.47 -13.71
CA GLN A 238 26.08 -16.11 -14.72
C GLN A 238 24.70 -15.44 -14.81
N ALA A 239 24.04 -15.19 -13.67
CA ALA A 239 22.78 -14.47 -13.64
C ALA A 239 22.90 -13.02 -14.15
N LEU A 240 23.99 -12.33 -13.85
CA LEU A 240 24.25 -10.98 -14.37
C LEU A 240 24.45 -11.00 -15.90
N LEU A 241 25.21 -11.96 -16.41
CA LEU A 241 25.42 -12.15 -17.84
C LEU A 241 24.09 -12.42 -18.56
N PHE A 242 23.28 -13.34 -18.03
CA PHE A 242 21.95 -13.63 -18.58
C PHE A 242 21.05 -12.38 -18.58
N LEU A 243 21.11 -11.55 -17.54
CA LEU A 243 20.38 -10.28 -17.48
C LEU A 243 20.79 -9.33 -18.59
N ILE A 244 22.09 -9.21 -18.86
CA ILE A 244 22.59 -8.35 -19.94
C ILE A 244 22.13 -8.91 -21.29
N LEU A 245 22.36 -10.20 -21.55
CA LEU A 245 22.01 -10.86 -22.82
C LEU A 245 20.50 -10.82 -23.14
N THR A 246 19.64 -10.84 -22.12
CA THR A 246 18.18 -10.83 -22.30
C THR A 246 17.56 -9.43 -22.17
N ALA A 247 18.34 -8.44 -21.73
CA ALA A 247 17.86 -7.13 -21.28
C ALA A 247 16.71 -7.20 -20.24
N ALA A 248 16.49 -8.32 -19.57
CA ALA A 248 15.37 -8.53 -18.63
C ALA A 248 15.59 -7.82 -17.29
N ARG A 249 14.56 -7.75 -16.44
CA ARG A 249 14.70 -7.14 -15.11
C ARG A 249 15.38 -8.11 -14.14
N SER A 250 16.12 -7.58 -13.17
CA SER A 250 16.80 -8.39 -12.15
C SER A 250 15.87 -9.35 -11.39
N GLY A 251 14.64 -8.95 -11.07
CA GLY A 251 13.67 -9.84 -10.42
C GLY A 251 13.21 -10.99 -11.33
N GLU A 252 13.05 -10.71 -12.62
CA GLU A 252 12.68 -11.71 -13.64
C GLU A 252 13.84 -12.72 -13.79
N VAL A 253 15.08 -12.26 -13.89
CA VAL A 253 16.24 -13.16 -14.05
C VAL A 253 16.51 -14.00 -12.81
N ARG A 254 16.55 -13.40 -11.61
CA ARG A 254 16.87 -14.15 -10.37
C ARG A 254 15.82 -15.20 -10.04
N GLY A 255 14.56 -14.94 -10.39
CA GLY A 255 13.47 -15.88 -10.17
C GLY A 255 13.17 -16.79 -11.37
N ALA A 256 13.96 -16.75 -12.44
CA ALA A 256 13.73 -17.57 -13.63
C ALA A 256 13.74 -19.06 -13.25
N THR A 257 12.77 -19.82 -13.73
CA THR A 257 12.68 -21.27 -13.51
C THR A 257 12.89 -22.04 -14.80
N TRP A 258 13.28 -23.31 -14.69
CA TRP A 258 13.52 -24.15 -15.86
C TRP A 258 12.26 -24.38 -16.70
N ASP A 259 11.08 -24.39 -16.09
CA ASP A 259 9.79 -24.54 -16.79
C ASP A 259 9.44 -23.33 -17.67
N GLU A 260 10.09 -22.19 -17.47
CA GLU A 260 9.93 -21.00 -18.32
C GLU A 260 10.85 -21.04 -19.55
N ILE A 261 11.84 -21.95 -19.58
CA ILE A 261 12.87 -22.00 -20.63
C ILE A 261 12.50 -23.07 -21.65
N ASP A 262 12.07 -22.63 -22.82
CA ASP A 262 11.86 -23.46 -23.99
C ASP A 262 13.15 -23.50 -24.82
N LEU A 263 14.03 -24.46 -24.50
CA LEU A 263 15.29 -24.67 -25.21
C LEU A 263 15.08 -25.05 -26.69
N PRO A 264 14.12 -25.93 -27.07
CA PRO A 264 13.87 -26.24 -28.47
C PRO A 264 13.51 -25.01 -29.33
N ASN A 265 12.69 -24.10 -28.79
CA ASN A 265 12.26 -22.91 -29.53
C ASN A 265 13.14 -21.67 -29.30
N ASN A 266 14.17 -21.80 -28.45
CA ASN A 266 15.06 -20.70 -28.03
C ASN A 266 14.30 -19.51 -27.42
N VAL A 267 13.36 -19.79 -26.51
CA VAL A 267 12.51 -18.75 -25.88
C VAL A 267 12.51 -18.91 -24.37
N TRP A 268 12.60 -17.78 -23.66
CA TRP A 268 12.27 -17.69 -22.24
C TRP A 268 10.92 -16.99 -22.06
N SER A 269 9.93 -17.73 -21.56
CA SER A 269 8.53 -17.29 -21.44
C SER A 269 8.21 -16.87 -20.00
N ILE A 270 8.22 -15.57 -19.72
CA ILE A 270 7.99 -15.03 -18.38
C ILE A 270 6.49 -14.83 -18.15
N PRO A 271 5.88 -15.49 -17.14
CA PRO A 271 4.45 -15.37 -16.90
C PRO A 271 4.06 -14.00 -16.33
N ALA A 272 2.82 -13.57 -16.61
CA ALA A 272 2.29 -12.25 -16.27
C ALA A 272 2.51 -11.85 -14.80
N HIS A 273 2.31 -12.79 -13.87
CA HIS A 273 2.41 -12.55 -12.43
C HIS A 273 3.85 -12.25 -11.96
N ARG A 274 4.87 -12.56 -12.76
CA ARG A 274 6.29 -12.25 -12.47
C ARG A 274 6.76 -10.94 -13.10
N THR A 275 6.04 -10.45 -14.11
CA THR A 275 6.38 -9.19 -14.78
C THR A 275 5.87 -7.99 -14.00
N LYS A 276 6.58 -6.86 -14.11
CA LYS A 276 6.15 -5.59 -13.49
C LYS A 276 4.87 -5.02 -14.12
N THR A 277 4.64 -5.30 -15.41
CA THR A 277 3.52 -4.79 -16.19
C THR A 277 2.25 -5.64 -16.06
N GLY A 278 2.34 -6.84 -15.50
CA GLY A 278 1.21 -7.77 -15.38
C GLY A 278 0.82 -8.41 -16.71
N LYS A 279 1.72 -8.42 -17.72
CA LYS A 279 1.51 -9.07 -19.03
C LYS A 279 2.60 -10.13 -19.24
N PRO A 280 2.32 -11.28 -19.86
CA PRO A 280 3.37 -12.23 -20.22
C PRO A 280 4.44 -11.58 -21.10
N HIS A 281 5.68 -12.04 -21.01
CA HIS A 281 6.79 -11.53 -21.81
C HIS A 281 7.64 -12.69 -22.32
N ASN A 282 7.74 -12.82 -23.64
CA ASN A 282 8.59 -13.82 -24.27
C ASN A 282 9.90 -13.17 -24.70
N VAL A 283 11.03 -13.77 -24.31
CA VAL A 283 12.36 -13.27 -24.63
C VAL A 283 13.03 -14.27 -25.58
N PRO A 284 13.36 -13.88 -26.82
CA PRO A 284 14.15 -14.75 -27.69
C PRO A 284 15.58 -14.84 -27.16
N LEU A 285 16.12 -16.05 -27.11
CA LEU A 285 17.42 -16.36 -26.53
C LEU A 285 18.48 -16.43 -27.62
N SER A 286 19.49 -15.58 -27.50
CA SER A 286 20.67 -15.57 -28.36
C SER A 286 21.57 -16.79 -28.13
N ALA A 287 22.46 -17.09 -29.08
CA ALA A 287 23.41 -18.20 -28.95
C ALA A 287 24.26 -18.13 -27.66
N PRO A 288 24.79 -16.95 -27.23
CA PRO A 288 25.47 -16.83 -25.94
C PRO A 288 24.56 -17.11 -24.74
N ALA A 289 23.28 -16.71 -24.79
CA ALA A 289 22.32 -16.98 -23.72
C ALA A 289 22.00 -18.46 -23.62
N LEU A 290 21.83 -19.14 -24.75
CA LEU A 290 21.63 -20.58 -24.82
C LEU A 290 22.84 -21.35 -24.30
N ASN A 291 24.06 -20.93 -24.65
CA ASN A 291 25.28 -21.56 -24.14
C ASN A 291 25.37 -21.46 -22.61
N LEU A 292 25.08 -20.29 -22.05
CA LEU A 292 25.01 -20.09 -20.61
C LEU A 292 23.97 -21.01 -19.95
N LEU A 293 22.78 -21.15 -20.54
CA LEU A 293 21.73 -22.04 -20.03
C LEU A 293 22.15 -23.52 -20.10
N LYS A 294 22.82 -23.95 -21.17
CA LYS A 294 23.39 -25.31 -21.28
C LYS A 294 24.37 -25.59 -20.14
N HIS A 295 25.25 -24.65 -19.81
CA HIS A 295 26.16 -24.78 -18.66
C HIS A 295 25.44 -24.81 -17.29
N ARG A 296 24.26 -24.18 -17.18
CA ARG A 296 23.44 -24.22 -15.96
C ARG A 296 22.60 -25.48 -15.86
N LYS A 297 22.26 -26.14 -16.97
CA LYS A 297 21.34 -27.29 -17.01
C LYS A 297 21.72 -28.45 -16.07
N PRO A 298 23.01 -28.80 -15.87
CA PRO A 298 23.40 -29.83 -14.91
C PRO A 298 22.92 -29.55 -13.49
N PHE A 299 22.74 -28.29 -13.08
CA PHE A 299 22.27 -27.90 -11.74
C PHE A 299 20.74 -27.91 -11.60
N ALA A 300 19.99 -28.26 -12.65
CA ALA A 300 18.52 -28.25 -12.63
C ALA A 300 17.92 -29.27 -11.63
N HIS A 301 18.67 -30.30 -11.27
CA HIS A 301 18.23 -31.31 -10.29
C HIS A 301 18.18 -30.77 -8.85
N GLU A 302 18.85 -29.65 -8.55
CA GLU A 302 18.87 -29.07 -7.21
C GLU A 302 17.57 -28.33 -6.86
N GLY A 303 16.81 -27.89 -7.87
CA GLY A 303 15.56 -27.18 -7.69
C GLY A 303 15.10 -26.41 -8.93
N PRO A 304 13.94 -25.73 -8.87
CA PRO A 304 13.28 -25.18 -10.05
C PRO A 304 14.00 -23.96 -10.65
N TRP A 305 14.84 -23.27 -9.89
CA TRP A 305 15.47 -22.00 -10.31
C TRP A 305 16.69 -22.22 -11.21
N VAL A 306 16.76 -21.49 -12.32
CA VAL A 306 17.94 -21.48 -13.22
C VAL A 306 19.18 -20.95 -12.49
N PHE A 307 18.99 -19.89 -11.71
CA PHE A 307 20.04 -19.24 -10.93
C PHE A 307 19.80 -19.38 -9.43
N SER A 308 20.42 -20.41 -8.86
CA SER A 308 20.46 -20.66 -7.42
C SER A 308 21.85 -21.12 -6.98
N LYS A 309 22.18 -20.89 -5.71
CA LYS A 309 23.40 -21.43 -5.08
C LYS A 309 23.23 -22.83 -4.51
N SER A 310 22.00 -23.23 -4.19
CA SER A 310 21.71 -24.47 -3.46
C SER A 310 20.41 -25.14 -3.91
N GLY A 311 19.80 -24.66 -4.99
CA GLY A 311 18.50 -25.10 -5.49
C GLY A 311 17.29 -24.79 -4.60
N ARG A 312 17.48 -24.34 -3.34
CA ARG A 312 16.39 -24.09 -2.37
C ARG A 312 15.73 -22.72 -2.46
N SER A 313 16.42 -21.74 -3.05
CA SER A 313 15.92 -20.37 -3.18
C SER A 313 16.57 -19.64 -4.35
N PRO A 314 15.92 -18.63 -4.94
CA PRO A 314 16.53 -17.79 -5.96
C PRO A 314 17.62 -16.90 -5.35
N LEU A 315 18.47 -16.31 -6.20
CA LEU A 315 19.45 -15.32 -5.77
C LEU A 315 18.79 -14.11 -5.08
N SER A 316 19.44 -13.58 -4.04
CA SER A 316 18.99 -12.38 -3.31
C SER A 316 18.96 -11.14 -4.21
N ASP A 317 18.09 -10.17 -3.89
CA ASP A 317 17.98 -8.86 -4.55
C ASP A 317 19.35 -8.16 -4.70
N MET A 318 20.24 -8.32 -3.72
CA MET A 318 21.51 -7.62 -3.65
C MET A 318 22.63 -8.27 -4.46
N THR A 319 22.47 -9.53 -4.87
CA THR A 319 23.54 -10.34 -5.47
C THR A 319 24.15 -9.66 -6.69
N LEU A 320 23.32 -9.28 -7.67
CA LEU A 320 23.81 -8.68 -8.93
C LEU A 320 24.40 -7.28 -8.70
N SER A 321 23.79 -6.49 -7.81
CA SER A 321 24.29 -5.16 -7.48
C SER A 321 25.62 -5.20 -6.74
N LYS A 322 25.85 -6.24 -5.92
CA LYS A 322 27.12 -6.43 -5.22
C LYS A 322 28.26 -6.72 -6.21
N ILE A 323 28.02 -7.58 -7.21
CA ILE A 323 29.02 -7.90 -8.25
C ILE A 323 29.55 -6.63 -8.93
N LEU A 324 28.65 -5.73 -9.35
CA LEU A 324 29.04 -4.49 -10.03
C LEU A 324 29.82 -3.53 -9.11
N ARG A 325 29.42 -3.43 -7.84
CA ARG A 325 30.12 -2.59 -6.86
C ARG A 325 31.52 -3.12 -6.55
N ASP A 326 31.64 -4.43 -6.34
CA ASP A 326 32.91 -5.08 -6.01
C ASP A 326 33.88 -4.99 -7.20
N ALA A 327 33.38 -5.12 -8.43
CA ALA A 327 34.15 -4.98 -9.67
C ALA A 327 34.42 -3.51 -10.08
N LYS A 328 33.83 -2.52 -9.39
CA LYS A 328 34.00 -1.08 -9.67
C LYS A 328 33.78 -0.72 -11.14
N ILE A 329 32.77 -1.31 -11.78
CA ILE A 329 32.48 -1.08 -13.20
C ILE A 329 32.12 0.38 -13.43
N ALA A 330 32.90 1.06 -14.28
CA ALA A 330 32.66 2.45 -14.66
C ALA A 330 31.28 2.62 -15.33
N SER A 331 30.72 3.82 -15.22
CA SER A 331 29.48 4.18 -15.91
C SER A 331 29.68 5.43 -16.75
N ASP A 332 28.69 5.71 -17.58
CA ASP A 332 28.48 6.97 -18.30
C ASP A 332 28.39 8.21 -17.40
N THR A 333 28.22 8.02 -16.10
CA THR A 333 28.11 9.09 -15.12
C THR A 333 29.39 9.19 -14.31
N ALA A 334 30.10 10.31 -14.44
CA ALA A 334 31.35 10.57 -13.74
C ALA A 334 31.22 10.30 -12.22
N GLN A 335 32.24 9.62 -11.66
CA GLN A 335 32.32 9.26 -10.23
C GLN A 335 31.22 8.31 -9.72
N ARG A 336 30.49 7.63 -10.62
CA ARG A 336 29.49 6.62 -10.25
C ARG A 336 29.76 5.30 -10.97
N PHE A 337 29.46 4.20 -10.28
CA PHE A 337 29.55 2.86 -10.85
C PHE A 337 28.25 2.47 -11.55
N ALA A 338 28.37 1.57 -12.53
CA ALA A 338 27.24 1.03 -13.25
C ALA A 338 26.26 0.30 -12.31
N THR A 339 24.98 0.38 -12.64
CA THR A 339 23.92 -0.31 -11.91
C THR A 339 23.32 -1.43 -12.74
N VAL A 340 22.73 -2.43 -12.08
CA VAL A 340 22.10 -3.57 -12.76
C VAL A 340 20.99 -3.10 -13.72
N HIS A 341 20.24 -2.05 -13.34
CA HIS A 341 19.22 -1.48 -14.22
C HIS A 341 19.81 -0.69 -15.39
N GLY A 342 21.01 -0.10 -15.22
CA GLY A 342 21.70 0.66 -16.24
C GLY A 342 21.98 -0.13 -17.52
N PHE A 343 22.22 -1.44 -17.45
CA PHE A 343 22.40 -2.28 -18.64
C PHE A 343 21.19 -2.30 -19.59
N ARG A 344 19.99 -2.03 -19.07
CA ARG A 344 18.79 -1.89 -19.90
C ARG A 344 18.77 -0.57 -20.67
N SER A 345 19.37 0.49 -20.12
CA SER A 345 19.65 1.72 -20.86
C SER A 345 20.72 1.46 -21.92
N SER A 346 21.81 0.75 -21.58
CA SER A 346 22.84 0.36 -22.54
C SER A 346 22.26 -0.40 -23.74
N PHE A 347 21.38 -1.37 -23.50
CA PHE A 347 20.66 -2.08 -24.56
C PHE A 347 19.77 -1.14 -25.39
N ARG A 348 19.03 -0.22 -24.74
CA ARG A 348 18.13 0.70 -25.43
C ARG A 348 18.90 1.66 -26.35
N ASP A 349 20.04 2.14 -25.89
CA ASP A 349 20.91 3.06 -26.64
C ASP A 349 21.57 2.32 -27.80
N TRP A 350 22.12 1.11 -27.55
CA TRP A 350 22.65 0.22 -28.59
C TRP A 350 21.61 -0.04 -29.69
N ALA A 351 20.39 -0.43 -29.31
CA ALA A 351 19.33 -0.73 -30.28
C ALA A 351 18.98 0.51 -31.11
N SER A 352 18.96 1.70 -30.49
CA SER A 352 18.67 2.96 -31.17
C SER A 352 19.75 3.33 -32.18
N GLU A 353 21.02 3.21 -31.80
CA GLU A 353 22.15 3.60 -32.64
C GLU A 353 22.47 2.59 -33.74
N ASN A 354 22.04 1.33 -33.58
CA ASN A 354 22.17 0.28 -34.59
C ASN A 354 20.92 0.14 -35.49
N GLY A 355 20.03 1.13 -35.47
CA GLY A 355 18.91 1.23 -36.43
C GLY A 355 17.71 0.34 -36.16
N TYR A 356 17.60 -0.28 -34.97
CA TYR A 356 16.43 -1.08 -34.63
C TYR A 356 15.22 -0.18 -34.33
N ALA A 357 14.04 -0.63 -34.77
CA ALA A 357 12.79 0.06 -34.52
C ALA A 357 12.56 0.20 -33.00
N ARG A 358 12.16 1.40 -32.58
CA ARG A 358 11.88 1.71 -31.16
C ARG A 358 10.92 0.70 -30.54
N ASP A 359 9.86 0.33 -31.24
CA ASP A 359 8.86 -0.61 -30.75
C ASP A 359 9.47 -1.98 -30.40
N LEU A 360 10.38 -2.51 -31.22
CA LEU A 360 11.07 -3.77 -30.95
C LEU A 360 11.93 -3.69 -29.67
N ALA A 361 12.66 -2.59 -29.49
CA ALA A 361 13.48 -2.39 -28.30
C ALA A 361 12.63 -2.21 -27.02
N GLU A 362 11.53 -1.46 -27.08
CA GLU A 362 10.62 -1.28 -25.94
C GLU A 362 9.92 -2.60 -25.55
N ARG A 363 9.58 -3.45 -26.54
CA ARG A 363 9.05 -4.80 -26.31
C ARG A 363 10.06 -5.73 -25.67
N ALA A 364 11.31 -5.76 -26.14
CA ALA A 364 12.38 -6.52 -25.49
C ALA A 364 12.60 -6.11 -24.03
N LEU A 365 12.33 -4.84 -23.70
CA LEU A 365 12.36 -4.33 -22.34
C LEU A 365 11.06 -4.59 -21.55
N ALA A 366 10.02 -5.17 -22.14
CA ALA A 366 8.68 -5.24 -21.58
C ALA A 366 8.24 -3.91 -20.96
N HIS A 367 8.43 -2.82 -21.70
CA HIS A 367 7.87 -1.53 -21.35
C HIS A 367 6.41 -1.46 -21.80
N ALA A 368 5.58 -0.77 -21.02
CA ALA A 368 4.22 -0.48 -21.45
C ALA A 368 4.27 0.57 -22.57
N ILE A 369 3.69 0.25 -23.73
CA ILE A 369 3.51 1.19 -24.82
C ILE A 369 2.59 2.30 -24.31
N LYS A 370 3.04 3.56 -24.40
CA LYS A 370 2.43 4.72 -23.72
C LYS A 370 1.07 5.13 -24.26
N SER A 371 0.70 4.66 -25.45
CA SER A 371 -0.53 5.06 -26.12
C SER A 371 -1.56 3.92 -26.06
N GLU A 372 -2.72 4.22 -25.47
CA GLU A 372 -3.88 3.33 -25.41
C GLU A 372 -4.39 2.98 -26.83
N THR A 373 -4.22 3.91 -27.79
CA THR A 373 -4.53 3.70 -29.20
C THR A 373 -3.50 2.82 -29.91
N GLU A 374 -2.19 2.95 -29.65
CA GLU A 374 -1.17 2.04 -30.22
C GLU A 374 -1.27 0.62 -29.63
N SER A 375 -1.61 0.50 -28.34
CA SER A 375 -1.78 -0.81 -27.69
C SER A 375 -2.89 -1.65 -28.31
N ALA A 376 -3.86 -1.05 -29.00
CA ALA A 376 -4.95 -1.75 -29.69
C ALA A 376 -4.52 -2.34 -31.06
N TYR A 377 -3.52 -1.75 -31.72
CA TYR A 377 -3.02 -2.21 -33.02
C TYR A 377 -1.95 -3.32 -32.90
N HIS A 378 -1.23 -3.38 -31.79
CA HIS A 378 -0.14 -4.35 -31.60
C HIS A 378 -0.61 -5.64 -30.91
N ARG A 379 -1.17 -6.57 -31.69
CA ARG A 379 -1.71 -7.85 -31.20
C ARG A 379 -0.66 -8.91 -30.80
N THR A 380 0.62 -8.72 -31.14
CA THR A 380 1.67 -9.73 -30.94
C THR A 380 2.93 -9.15 -30.28
N ASP A 381 3.73 -10.01 -29.65
CA ASP A 381 5.00 -9.66 -28.98
C ASP A 381 6.19 -9.49 -29.96
N LEU A 382 5.91 -9.49 -31.27
CA LEU A 382 6.90 -9.40 -32.36
C LEU A 382 8.14 -10.29 -32.13
N LEU A 383 7.92 -11.49 -31.58
CA LEU A 383 8.99 -12.37 -31.09
C LEU A 383 10.02 -12.68 -32.17
N GLU A 384 9.55 -13.08 -33.35
CA GLU A 384 10.41 -13.44 -34.48
C GLU A 384 11.26 -12.26 -34.96
N GLN A 385 10.69 -11.06 -35.05
CA GLN A 385 11.43 -9.84 -35.43
C GLN A 385 12.47 -9.42 -34.39
N ARG A 386 12.30 -9.85 -33.13
CA ARG A 386 13.28 -9.59 -32.06
C ARG A 386 14.42 -10.60 -32.05
N ARG A 387 14.33 -11.75 -32.73
CA ARG A 387 15.39 -12.78 -32.70
C ARG A 387 16.72 -12.22 -33.20
N ASP A 388 16.74 -11.62 -34.38
CA ASP A 388 17.95 -11.07 -34.98
C ASP A 388 18.55 -9.94 -34.12
N MET A 389 17.69 -9.09 -33.55
CA MET A 389 18.12 -8.02 -32.63
C MET A 389 18.77 -8.59 -31.37
N MET A 390 18.18 -9.60 -30.75
CA MET A 390 18.72 -10.20 -29.53
C MET A 390 19.97 -11.04 -29.81
N GLU A 391 20.07 -11.67 -30.99
CA GLU A 391 21.29 -12.37 -31.43
C GLU A 391 22.44 -11.37 -31.61
N ASN A 392 22.22 -10.32 -32.40
CA ASN A 392 23.23 -9.27 -32.64
C ASN A 392 23.67 -8.58 -31.34
N TRP A 393 22.74 -8.37 -30.40
CA TRP A 393 23.06 -7.87 -29.06
C TRP A 393 23.96 -8.84 -28.28
N GLY A 394 23.63 -10.13 -28.31
CA GLY A 394 24.41 -11.18 -27.68
C GLY A 394 25.82 -11.28 -28.26
N SER A 395 25.95 -11.30 -29.59
CA SER A 395 27.24 -11.36 -30.29
C SER A 395 28.09 -10.13 -30.03
N PHE A 396 27.47 -8.94 -30.01
CA PHE A 396 28.16 -7.68 -29.72
C PHE A 396 28.91 -7.71 -28.38
N LEU A 397 28.34 -8.34 -27.35
CA LEU A 397 28.94 -8.45 -26.02
C LEU A 397 30.31 -9.15 -26.03
N PHE A 398 30.55 -10.03 -27.01
CA PHE A 398 31.74 -10.87 -27.13
C PHE A 398 32.56 -10.61 -28.41
N ALA A 399 32.26 -9.54 -29.16
CA ALA A 399 32.83 -9.25 -30.48
C ALA A 399 34.35 -8.93 -30.51
N GLY A 400 35.10 -9.23 -29.44
CA GLY A 400 36.56 -9.08 -29.36
C GLY A 400 37.34 -10.38 -29.06
N GLU A 401 36.68 -11.55 -29.05
CA GLU A 401 37.33 -12.84 -28.71
C GLU A 401 37.83 -13.64 -29.93
N HIS A 402 37.51 -13.23 -31.15
CA HIS A 402 37.91 -13.92 -32.38
C HIS A 402 39.17 -13.33 -33.05
N HIS A 403 40.25 -13.09 -32.31
CA HIS A 403 41.59 -12.88 -32.91
C HIS A 403 42.62 -13.53 -31.97
N HIS A 404 42.88 -14.83 -32.18
CA HIS A 404 44.16 -15.52 -32.03
C HIS A 404 43.94 -17.04 -31.98
N SER A 405 43.86 -17.64 -33.16
CA SER A 405 44.15 -19.05 -33.40
C SER A 405 44.56 -19.16 -34.87
N GLU A 406 45.84 -18.87 -35.15
CA GLU A 406 46.54 -19.47 -36.30
C GLU A 406 47.39 -20.63 -35.77
#